data_AF-A0A397C0E3-F1
#
_entry.id   AF-A0A397C0E3-F1
#
_cell.length_a   1.000
_cell.length_b   1.000
_cell.length_c   1.000
_cell.angle_alpha   90.00
_cell.angle_beta   90.00
_cell.angle_gamma   90.00
#
_symmetry.space_group_name_H-M   'P 1'
#
loop_
_entity.id
_entity.type
_entity.pdbx_description
1 polymer ?
#
loop_
_entity_poly.entity_id
_entity_poly.type
_entity_poly.pdbx_seq_one_letter_code
_entity_poly.pdbx_strand_id
1 'polypeptide(L)'
;MMAGGDESSAAIEIEADVKSVDDGVVDFAVWGRAEIESELAELDDSNERINAVADLFLMHNQDDESHAEDLCALWMANLRDSDTHDRIPFLYVANHVLFKSFKAKSTSFQKALLPLLPEAVSLVSNSPADRDTVLKILRLWYDQTLYPLDAIRVMWKETGEPLPVAWQEKHTRKAEPASEHVEQVNELEPDLPMGLKARAAHPVVDCLKQIDHAKRVVEYLEGLLQAQHKDVMKMATSKYFVTAAEIEAKESPIHLRDRMNHAMQVLHIRNKYMQKLMMLQTKLRETAQAQLVDEQCDSIDVGLADLADHRRKYPDEWVAEAENARERKRQREVETKRMEEEAALRQKEALVANAKIVSLLEEEVAQARAMDVQTALLQQMAEEKDPTKEYVWHPVLRELVPLQSLNQQSEDWRDH
;
A
#
# COMPACT_ATOMS: atom_id res chain seq x y z
N MET A 1 -56.79 -56.32 65.10
CA MET A 1 -57.92 -55.51 64.59
C MET A 1 -57.41 -54.11 64.30
N MET A 2 -57.67 -53.62 63.08
CA MET A 2 -57.86 -52.22 62.65
C MET A 2 -56.81 -51.17 63.12
N ALA A 3 -55.91 -50.69 62.26
CA ALA A 3 -56.10 -49.69 61.20
C ALA A 3 -56.15 -48.22 61.70
N GLY A 4 -55.20 -47.42 61.19
CA GLY A 4 -55.42 -46.01 60.79
C GLY A 4 -54.77 -44.92 61.65
N GLY A 5 -53.85 -44.15 61.04
CA GLY A 5 -53.45 -42.81 61.53
C GLY A 5 -52.06 -42.36 61.06
N ASP A 6 -52.01 -41.70 59.90
CA ASP A 6 -50.86 -40.98 59.33
C ASP A 6 -50.24 -39.96 60.28
N GLU A 7 -48.91 -39.91 60.37
CA GLU A 7 -48.16 -38.65 60.40
C GLU A 7 -46.87 -38.79 59.58
N SER A 8 -46.84 -38.04 58.47
CA SER A 8 -45.74 -37.90 57.54
C SER A 8 -44.59 -37.10 58.16
N SER A 9 -43.44 -37.75 58.35
CA SER A 9 -42.16 -37.07 58.62
C SER A 9 -41.59 -36.53 57.32
N ALA A 10 -41.67 -35.22 57.12
CA ALA A 10 -40.98 -34.53 56.03
C ALA A 10 -39.46 -34.56 56.26
N ALA A 11 -38.77 -35.51 55.63
CA ALA A 11 -37.33 -35.46 55.46
C ALA A 11 -37.03 -34.61 54.21
N ILE A 12 -36.32 -33.51 54.42
CA ILE A 12 -35.80 -32.65 53.35
C ILE A 12 -34.64 -33.42 52.70
N GLU A 13 -34.86 -33.92 51.49
CA GLU A 13 -33.80 -34.41 50.62
C GLU A 13 -32.97 -33.21 50.14
N ILE A 14 -31.75 -33.09 50.64
CA ILE A 14 -30.71 -32.26 50.02
C ILE A 14 -30.03 -33.16 48.99
N GLU A 15 -30.48 -33.06 47.73
CA GLU A 15 -29.74 -33.60 46.59
C GLU A 15 -28.41 -32.86 46.48
N ALA A 16 -27.34 -33.51 46.93
CA ALA A 16 -25.98 -33.13 46.57
C ALA A 16 -25.75 -33.54 45.11
N ASP A 17 -26.12 -32.65 44.18
CA ASP A 17 -25.77 -32.74 42.76
C ASP A 17 -24.26 -32.51 42.64
N VAL A 18 -23.48 -33.58 42.79
CA VAL A 18 -22.07 -33.64 42.40
C VAL A 18 -22.05 -33.65 40.87
N LYS A 19 -22.24 -32.47 40.28
CA LYS A 19 -21.78 -32.22 38.91
C LYS A 19 -20.26 -32.24 38.97
N SER A 20 -19.70 -33.27 38.36
CA SER A 20 -18.32 -33.28 37.90
C SER A 20 -18.03 -31.93 37.25
N VAL A 21 -17.13 -31.17 37.86
CA VAL A 21 -16.53 -29.98 37.27
C VAL A 21 -15.77 -30.50 36.06
N ASP A 22 -16.45 -30.46 34.91
CA ASP A 22 -15.82 -30.41 33.62
C ASP A 22 -14.89 -29.20 33.67
N ASP A 23 -13.58 -29.45 33.45
CA ASP A 23 -12.57 -28.41 33.32
C ASP A 23 -12.97 -27.54 32.13
N GLY A 24 -13.81 -26.55 32.42
CA GLY A 24 -14.31 -25.58 31.47
C GLY A 24 -13.15 -24.75 30.98
N VAL A 25 -12.55 -25.19 29.88
CA VAL A 25 -11.98 -24.30 28.89
C VAL A 25 -13.09 -23.31 28.56
N VAL A 26 -13.03 -22.14 29.18
CA VAL A 26 -13.92 -21.02 28.87
C VAL A 26 -13.67 -20.70 27.40
N ASP A 27 -14.61 -21.09 26.54
CA ASP A 27 -14.59 -20.70 25.14
C ASP A 27 -14.92 -19.19 25.07
N PHE A 28 -13.87 -18.38 25.15
CA PHE A 28 -13.88 -16.90 25.07
C PHE A 28 -14.21 -16.37 23.66
N ALA A 29 -14.80 -17.18 22.78
CA ALA A 29 -15.16 -16.83 21.40
C ALA A 29 -16.12 -15.62 21.22
N VAL A 30 -16.47 -14.90 22.28
CA VAL A 30 -17.30 -13.68 22.26
C VAL A 30 -16.68 -12.58 23.12
N TRP A 31 -15.43 -12.16 22.84
CA TRP A 31 -14.74 -11.08 23.56
C TRP A 31 -15.33 -9.68 23.29
N GLY A 32 -16.65 -9.54 23.30
CA GLY A 32 -17.32 -8.26 23.06
C GLY A 32 -17.17 -7.75 21.62
N ARG A 33 -16.74 -8.59 20.66
CA ARG A 33 -16.52 -8.18 19.26
C ARG A 33 -17.69 -7.38 18.68
N ALA A 34 -18.93 -7.83 18.90
CA ALA A 34 -20.14 -7.16 18.44
C ALA A 34 -20.39 -5.81 19.16
N GLU A 35 -20.03 -5.71 20.44
CA GLU A 35 -20.10 -4.46 21.21
C GLU A 35 -19.08 -3.46 20.67
N ILE A 36 -17.84 -3.90 20.43
CA ILE A 36 -16.79 -3.07 19.83
C ILE A 36 -17.15 -2.65 18.41
N GLU A 37 -17.68 -3.56 17.58
CA GLU A 37 -18.19 -3.25 16.23
C GLU A 37 -19.29 -2.20 16.29
N SER A 38 -20.26 -2.34 17.20
CA SER A 38 -21.34 -1.36 17.39
C SER A 38 -20.81 0.00 17.80
N GLU A 39 -19.87 0.03 18.75
CA GLU A 39 -19.29 1.27 19.26
C GLU A 39 -18.40 1.97 18.23
N LEU A 40 -17.66 1.21 17.40
CA LEU A 40 -16.88 1.70 16.27
C LEU A 40 -17.77 2.23 15.12
N ALA A 41 -18.92 1.60 14.87
CA ALA A 41 -19.85 2.02 13.82
C ALA A 41 -20.53 3.37 14.15
N GLU A 42 -20.67 3.67 15.43
CA GLU A 42 -21.25 4.91 15.96
C GLU A 42 -20.16 5.86 16.51
N LEU A 43 -18.91 5.69 16.07
CA LEU A 43 -17.78 6.48 16.57
C LEU A 43 -17.85 7.92 16.02
N ASP A 44 -17.78 8.89 16.93
CA ASP A 44 -17.71 10.32 16.62
C ASP A 44 -16.42 10.96 17.19
N ASP A 45 -16.25 12.27 16.99
CA ASP A 45 -15.10 13.02 17.50
C ASP A 45 -15.20 13.36 19.00
N SER A 46 -16.21 12.84 19.70
CA SER A 46 -16.39 13.05 21.13
C SER A 46 -15.31 12.32 21.93
N ASN A 47 -14.66 13.06 22.83
CA ASN A 47 -13.70 12.47 23.76
C ASN A 47 -14.32 11.37 24.64
N GLU A 48 -15.62 11.42 24.93
CA GLU A 48 -16.30 10.40 25.73
C GLU A 48 -16.35 9.07 24.96
N ARG A 49 -16.80 9.11 23.70
CA ARG A 49 -16.92 7.94 22.83
C ARG A 49 -15.55 7.33 22.49
N ILE A 50 -14.59 8.17 22.13
CA ILE A 50 -13.21 7.76 21.87
C ILE A 50 -12.60 7.04 23.09
N ASN A 51 -12.83 7.58 24.30
CA ASN A 51 -12.34 6.94 25.52
C ASN A 51 -13.04 5.61 25.81
N ALA A 52 -14.36 5.54 25.65
CA ALA A 52 -15.14 4.33 25.87
C ALA A 52 -14.66 3.19 24.98
N VAL A 53 -14.50 3.44 23.67
CA VAL A 53 -13.95 2.45 22.73
C VAL A 53 -12.53 2.04 23.12
N ALA A 54 -11.67 3.00 23.46
CA ALA A 54 -10.31 2.67 23.89
C ALA A 54 -10.27 1.82 25.16
N ASP A 55 -11.19 2.03 26.10
CA ASP A 55 -11.32 1.21 27.30
C ASP A 55 -11.83 -0.20 26.99
N LEU A 56 -12.78 -0.36 26.06
CA LEU A 56 -13.21 -1.67 25.57
C LEU A 56 -12.05 -2.48 24.99
N PHE A 57 -11.19 -1.85 24.17
CA PHE A 57 -10.00 -2.50 23.63
C PHE A 57 -9.09 -3.04 24.73
N LEU A 58 -8.86 -2.25 25.78
CA LEU A 58 -8.00 -2.66 26.89
C LEU A 58 -8.65 -3.72 27.78
N MET A 59 -9.97 -3.64 28.02
CA MET A 59 -10.70 -4.62 28.82
C MET A 59 -10.75 -6.00 28.15
N HIS A 60 -10.87 -6.06 26.83
CA HIS A 60 -10.93 -7.30 26.08
C HIS A 60 -9.56 -7.84 25.64
N ASN A 61 -8.50 -7.06 25.82
CA ASN A 61 -7.14 -7.52 25.62
C ASN A 61 -6.72 -8.41 26.80
N GLN A 62 -6.79 -9.74 26.62
CA GLN A 62 -6.50 -10.75 27.64
C GLN A 62 -4.99 -10.91 27.97
N ASP A 63 -4.22 -9.82 27.91
CA ASP A 63 -2.75 -9.82 28.01
C ASP A 63 -2.04 -10.76 27.00
N ASP A 64 -2.73 -11.10 25.92
CA ASP A 64 -2.27 -11.96 24.84
C ASP A 64 -2.03 -11.14 23.57
N GLU A 65 -0.88 -11.37 22.91
CA GLU A 65 -0.52 -10.68 21.67
C GLU A 65 -1.51 -11.01 20.54
N SER A 66 -2.06 -12.23 20.49
CA SER A 66 -3.07 -12.64 19.50
C SER A 66 -4.34 -11.80 19.59
N HIS A 67 -4.82 -11.53 20.81
CA HIS A 67 -6.05 -10.77 21.02
C HIS A 67 -5.88 -9.29 20.65
N ALA A 68 -4.70 -8.71 20.93
CA ALA A 68 -4.38 -7.37 20.46
C ALA A 68 -4.38 -7.27 18.93
N GLU A 69 -3.85 -8.29 18.24
CA GLU A 69 -3.87 -8.36 16.77
C GLU A 69 -5.30 -8.42 16.22
N ASP A 70 -6.16 -9.26 16.80
CA ASP A 70 -7.56 -9.38 16.37
C ASP A 70 -8.36 -8.09 16.60
N LEU A 71 -8.18 -7.44 17.76
CA LEU A 71 -8.75 -6.12 18.08
C LEU A 71 -8.32 -5.07 17.05
N CYS A 72 -7.04 -5.04 16.71
CA CYS A 72 -6.49 -4.07 15.76
C CYS A 72 -6.95 -4.38 14.32
N ALA A 73 -7.10 -5.66 13.95
CA ALA A 73 -7.65 -6.06 12.67
C ALA A 73 -9.12 -5.62 12.54
N LEU A 74 -9.90 -5.75 13.62
CA LEU A 74 -11.28 -5.28 13.68
C LEU A 74 -11.38 -3.76 13.52
N TRP A 75 -10.56 -3.02 14.27
CA TRP A 75 -10.45 -1.57 14.13
C TRP A 75 -10.15 -1.16 12.68
N MET A 76 -9.19 -1.86 12.05
CA MET A 76 -8.79 -1.56 10.68
C MET A 76 -9.89 -1.86 9.65
N ALA A 77 -10.67 -2.94 9.84
CA ALA A 77 -11.81 -3.25 9.00
C ALA A 77 -12.87 -2.13 9.07
N ASN A 78 -13.26 -1.71 10.28
CA ASN A 78 -14.21 -0.62 10.47
C ASN A 78 -13.71 0.73 9.94
N LEU A 79 -12.40 1.00 10.03
CA LEU A 79 -11.79 2.19 9.43
C LEU A 79 -11.86 2.20 7.89
N ARG A 80 -11.76 1.02 7.26
CA ARG A 80 -11.88 0.90 5.79
C ARG A 80 -13.32 1.12 5.33
N ASP A 81 -14.27 0.62 6.10
CA ASP A 81 -15.70 0.67 5.80
C ASP A 81 -16.34 2.03 6.16
N SER A 82 -15.68 2.85 6.99
CA SER A 82 -16.18 4.17 7.37
C SER A 82 -15.99 5.24 6.29
N ASP A 83 -16.91 6.20 6.30
CA ASP A 83 -16.89 7.34 5.39
C ASP A 83 -15.66 8.21 5.62
N THR A 84 -15.15 8.86 4.57
CA THR A 84 -13.87 9.59 4.63
C THR A 84 -13.81 10.70 5.68
N HIS A 85 -14.96 11.25 6.09
CA HIS A 85 -15.06 12.30 7.10
C HIS A 85 -15.02 11.77 8.55
N ASP A 86 -15.34 10.49 8.75
CA ASP A 86 -15.44 9.85 10.08
C ASP A 86 -14.17 9.08 10.47
N ARG A 87 -13.11 9.17 9.65
CA ARG A 87 -11.89 8.36 9.82
C ARG A 87 -10.93 8.89 10.88
N ILE A 88 -10.93 10.20 11.16
CA ILE A 88 -10.03 10.79 12.17
C ILE A 88 -10.28 10.23 13.58
N PRO A 89 -11.53 10.10 14.06
CA PRO A 89 -11.84 9.47 15.35
C PRO A 89 -11.17 8.11 15.58
N PHE A 90 -11.09 7.25 14.56
CA PHE A 90 -10.40 5.96 14.65
C PHE A 90 -8.92 6.11 15.02
N LEU A 91 -8.24 7.14 14.51
CA LEU A 91 -6.85 7.41 14.85
C LEU A 91 -6.71 7.92 16.29
N TYR A 92 -7.69 8.68 16.79
CA TYR A 92 -7.74 9.06 18.21
C TYR A 92 -7.95 7.87 19.14
N VAL A 93 -8.80 6.92 18.75
CA VAL A 93 -8.96 5.65 19.49
C VAL A 93 -7.62 4.91 19.56
N ALA A 94 -6.95 4.70 18.41
CA ALA A 94 -5.65 4.05 18.37
C ALA A 94 -4.62 4.78 19.26
N ASN A 95 -4.61 6.11 19.22
CA ASN A 95 -3.77 6.94 20.07
C ASN A 95 -4.05 6.70 21.57
N HIS A 96 -5.32 6.68 22.00
CA HIS A 96 -5.70 6.42 23.39
C HIS A 96 -5.31 5.01 23.84
N VAL A 97 -5.57 3.99 23.01
CA VAL A 97 -5.20 2.60 23.29
C VAL A 97 -3.67 2.47 23.47
N LEU A 98 -2.88 3.08 22.58
CA LEU A 98 -1.42 3.09 22.68
C LEU A 98 -0.94 3.76 23.97
N PHE A 99 -1.45 4.94 24.30
CA PHE A 99 -1.01 5.64 25.51
C PHE A 99 -1.43 4.94 26.80
N LYS A 100 -2.64 4.40 26.86
CA LYS A 100 -3.13 3.66 28.04
C LYS A 100 -2.37 2.33 28.21
N SER A 101 -2.16 1.56 27.14
CA SER A 101 -1.37 0.32 27.18
C SER A 101 0.10 0.58 27.53
N PHE A 102 0.72 1.63 26.97
CA PHE A 102 2.08 2.02 27.29
C PHE A 102 2.25 2.43 28.76
N LYS A 103 1.29 3.18 29.32
CA LYS A 103 1.26 3.49 30.77
C LYS A 103 1.12 2.24 31.64
N ALA A 104 0.37 1.24 31.16
CA ALA A 104 0.27 -0.08 31.77
C ALA A 104 1.50 -0.98 31.51
N LYS A 105 2.54 -0.48 30.80
CA LYS A 105 3.76 -1.20 30.40
C LYS A 105 3.51 -2.41 29.50
N SER A 106 2.37 -2.46 28.81
CA SER A 106 2.09 -3.44 27.78
C SER A 106 2.54 -2.92 26.41
N THR A 107 3.12 -3.81 25.61
CA THR A 107 3.57 -3.50 24.23
C THR A 107 2.73 -4.24 23.18
N SER A 108 1.70 -4.99 23.58
CA SER A 108 0.90 -5.82 22.67
C SER A 108 0.24 -4.97 21.58
N PHE A 109 -0.45 -3.89 21.96
CA PHE A 109 -1.06 -2.96 21.00
C PHE A 109 -0.05 -2.17 20.15
N GLN A 110 1.10 -1.85 20.72
CA GLN A 110 2.18 -1.18 19.99
C GLN A 110 2.70 -2.06 18.85
N LYS A 111 2.88 -3.36 19.11
CA LYS A 111 3.28 -4.34 18.09
C LYS A 111 2.16 -4.60 17.08
N ALA A 112 0.92 -4.80 17.55
CA ALA A 112 -0.23 -5.12 16.72
C ALA A 112 -0.64 -3.99 15.76
N LEU A 113 -0.59 -2.72 16.22
CA LEU A 113 -0.96 -1.57 15.38
C LEU A 113 0.12 -1.23 14.35
N LEU A 114 1.40 -1.42 14.67
CA LEU A 114 2.52 -1.01 13.82
C LEU A 114 2.38 -1.41 12.33
N PRO A 115 2.06 -2.67 11.96
CA PRO A 115 1.90 -3.05 10.55
C PRO A 115 0.68 -2.41 9.87
N LEU A 116 -0.35 -1.99 10.62
CA LEU A 116 -1.60 -1.43 10.11
C LEU A 116 -1.55 0.10 9.96
N LEU A 117 -0.76 0.76 10.80
CA LEU A 117 -0.69 2.22 10.89
C LEU A 117 -0.31 2.94 9.59
N PRO A 118 0.61 2.46 8.73
CA PRO A 118 0.89 3.13 7.46
C PRO A 118 -0.36 3.23 6.57
N GLU A 119 -1.14 2.16 6.50
CA GLU A 119 -2.39 2.15 5.76
C GLU A 119 -3.43 3.06 6.41
N ALA A 120 -3.60 2.99 7.74
CA ALA A 120 -4.55 3.83 8.45
C ALA A 120 -4.23 5.32 8.28
N VAL A 121 -2.95 5.71 8.42
CA VAL A 121 -2.48 7.08 8.20
C VAL A 121 -2.80 7.56 6.78
N SER A 122 -2.61 6.70 5.79
CA SER A 122 -3.03 6.96 4.42
C SER A 122 -4.55 7.20 4.34
N LEU A 123 -5.37 6.29 4.87
CA LEU A 123 -6.83 6.39 4.81
C LEU A 123 -7.41 7.62 5.51
N VAL A 124 -6.74 8.12 6.54
CA VAL A 124 -7.18 9.26 7.36
C VAL A 124 -6.74 10.61 6.77
N SER A 125 -5.64 10.66 6.01
CA SER A 125 -5.04 11.91 5.50
C SER A 125 -5.76 12.50 4.26
N ASN A 126 -7.10 12.50 4.24
CA ASN A 126 -7.91 12.92 3.08
C ASN A 126 -8.01 14.44 2.93
N SER A 127 -8.11 15.20 4.02
CA SER A 127 -8.16 16.67 3.99
C SER A 127 -6.89 17.31 4.59
N PRO A 128 -6.61 18.60 4.30
CA PRO A 128 -5.51 19.32 4.94
C PRO A 128 -5.63 19.37 6.48
N ALA A 129 -6.85 19.51 7.01
CA ALA A 129 -7.08 19.55 8.45
C ALA A 129 -6.83 18.20 9.13
N ASP A 130 -7.27 17.12 8.49
CA ASP A 130 -7.03 15.75 8.93
C ASP A 130 -5.53 15.45 8.91
N ARG A 131 -4.86 15.88 7.85
CA ARG A 131 -3.41 15.71 7.71
C ARG A 131 -2.64 16.44 8.79
N ASP A 132 -2.97 17.70 9.09
CA ASP A 132 -2.34 18.45 10.19
C ASP A 132 -2.52 17.73 11.53
N THR A 133 -3.67 17.10 11.74
CA THR A 133 -3.96 16.30 12.93
C THR A 133 -3.09 15.04 12.99
N VAL A 134 -3.03 14.29 11.89
CA VAL A 134 -2.16 13.11 11.74
C VAL A 134 -0.70 13.47 12.01
N LEU A 135 -0.19 14.57 11.45
CA LEU A 135 1.19 15.02 11.65
C LEU A 135 1.48 15.32 13.13
N LYS A 136 0.54 15.92 13.87
CA LYS A 136 0.68 16.16 15.31
C LYS A 136 0.75 14.85 16.09
N ILE A 137 -0.09 13.87 15.75
CA ILE A 137 -0.11 12.54 16.38
C ILE A 137 1.22 11.80 16.12
N LEU A 138 1.73 11.79 14.88
CA LEU A 138 3.00 11.14 14.55
C LEU A 138 4.19 11.77 15.29
N ARG A 139 4.21 13.10 15.41
CA ARG A 139 5.22 13.79 16.24
C ARG A 139 5.10 13.39 17.70
N LEU A 140 3.89 13.36 18.23
CA LEU A 140 3.64 12.94 19.60
C LEU A 140 4.12 11.51 19.87
N TRP A 141 3.87 10.57 18.94
CA TRP A 141 4.34 9.19 19.07
C TRP A 141 5.86 9.07 19.05
N TYR A 142 6.54 9.88 18.23
CA TYR A 142 7.99 9.96 18.26
C TYR A 142 8.51 10.55 19.58
N ASP A 143 7.97 11.69 20.00
CA ASP A 143 8.41 12.42 21.19
C ASP A 143 8.20 11.61 22.48
N GLN A 144 7.13 10.81 22.52
CA GLN A 144 6.81 9.91 23.64
C GLN A 144 7.47 8.54 23.52
N THR A 145 8.36 8.33 22.53
CA THR A 145 9.07 7.08 22.29
C THR A 145 8.18 5.87 22.06
N LEU A 146 6.95 6.10 21.59
CA LEU A 146 6.00 5.03 21.22
C LEU A 146 6.44 4.31 19.94
N TYR A 147 7.13 4.99 19.02
CA TYR A 147 7.70 4.32 17.85
C TYR A 147 9.07 4.91 17.49
N PRO A 148 10.00 4.11 16.95
CA PRO A 148 11.28 4.61 16.48
C PRO A 148 11.10 5.50 15.23
N LEU A 149 12.08 6.36 14.98
CA LEU A 149 12.03 7.33 13.87
C LEU A 149 11.79 6.67 12.51
N ASP A 150 12.35 5.48 12.28
CA ASP A 150 12.18 4.77 11.01
C ASP A 150 10.74 4.33 10.77
N ALA A 151 10.04 3.88 11.81
CA ALA A 151 8.61 3.57 11.73
C ALA A 151 7.79 4.85 11.47
N ILE A 152 8.12 5.94 12.17
CA ILE A 152 7.49 7.26 11.97
C ILE A 152 7.71 7.77 10.54
N ARG A 153 8.89 7.58 9.96
CA ARG A 153 9.19 7.94 8.57
C ARG A 153 8.33 7.18 7.58
N VAL A 154 8.08 5.88 7.80
CA VAL A 154 7.20 5.09 6.94
C VAL A 154 5.78 5.65 6.99
N MET A 155 5.23 5.88 8.18
CA MET A 155 3.90 6.49 8.33
C MET A 155 3.83 7.92 7.76
N TRP A 156 4.86 8.73 7.97
CA TRP A 156 4.91 10.10 7.48
C TRP A 156 4.88 10.16 5.96
N LYS A 157 5.58 9.23 5.29
CA LYS A 157 5.55 9.12 3.83
C LYS A 157 4.13 8.96 3.29
N GLU A 158 3.22 8.34 4.05
CA GLU A 158 1.82 8.12 3.66
C GLU A 158 0.94 9.37 3.76
N THR A 159 1.38 10.38 4.51
CA THR A 159 0.68 11.68 4.59
C THR A 159 0.87 12.53 3.33
N GLY A 160 1.93 12.29 2.55
CA GLY A 160 2.31 13.09 1.39
C GLY A 160 3.09 14.38 1.71
N GLU A 161 3.33 14.67 2.99
CA GLU A 161 4.03 15.89 3.42
C GLU A 161 5.55 15.69 3.48
N PRO A 162 6.34 16.75 3.22
CA PRO A 162 7.78 16.66 3.34
C PRO A 162 8.17 16.35 4.79
N LEU A 163 9.19 15.50 4.93
CA LEU A 163 9.73 15.15 6.24
C LEU A 163 10.33 16.41 6.91
N PRO A 164 10.15 16.63 8.23
CA PRO A 164 10.77 17.75 8.93
C PRO A 164 12.29 17.71 8.77
N VAL A 165 12.93 18.88 8.62
CA VAL A 165 14.39 18.99 8.41
C VAL A 165 15.20 18.26 9.48
N ALA A 166 14.71 18.27 10.73
CA ALA A 166 15.35 17.57 11.85
C ALA A 166 15.38 16.04 11.68
N TRP A 167 14.50 15.48 10.87
CA TRP A 167 14.35 14.04 10.63
C TRP A 167 14.87 13.60 9.26
N GLN A 168 15.30 14.55 8.42
CA GLN A 168 15.92 14.23 7.14
C GLN A 168 17.32 13.65 7.38
N GLU A 169 17.68 12.62 6.62
CA GLU A 169 19.03 12.08 6.67
C GLU A 169 20.02 13.13 6.15
N LYS A 170 21.05 13.41 6.93
CA LYS A 170 22.21 14.16 6.44
C LYS A 170 22.95 13.25 5.46
N HIS A 171 22.52 13.20 4.21
CA HIS A 171 23.34 12.67 3.13
C HIS A 171 24.59 13.55 3.02
N THR A 172 25.67 13.12 3.67
CA THR A 172 27.01 13.51 3.26
C THR A 172 27.20 12.91 1.88
N ARG A 173 26.90 13.69 0.85
CA ARG A 173 27.21 13.35 -0.54
C ARG A 173 28.73 13.23 -0.66
N LYS A 174 29.28 12.03 -0.47
CA LYS A 174 30.55 11.67 -1.11
C LYS A 174 30.23 11.56 -2.59
N ALA A 175 30.72 12.52 -3.36
CA ALA A 175 30.71 12.45 -4.80
C ALA A 175 31.64 11.30 -5.22
N GLU A 176 31.07 10.20 -5.69
CA GLU A 176 31.79 9.22 -6.49
C GLU A 176 31.47 9.44 -7.98
N PRO A 177 32.45 9.19 -8.87
CA PRO A 177 32.44 9.69 -10.23
C PRO A 177 31.46 8.93 -11.11
N ALA A 178 30.89 9.66 -12.07
CA ALA A 178 29.91 9.16 -13.03
C ALA A 178 30.47 7.98 -13.85
N SER A 179 29.87 6.80 -13.66
CA SER A 179 29.96 5.70 -14.63
C SER A 179 28.87 5.86 -15.69
N GLU A 180 29.26 5.66 -16.94
CA GLU A 180 28.41 5.68 -18.13
C GLU A 180 27.25 4.68 -17.98
N HIS A 181 26.03 5.18 -17.81
CA HIS A 181 24.82 4.39 -17.93
C HIS A 181 24.11 4.73 -19.25
N VAL A 182 24.01 3.72 -20.11
CA VAL A 182 23.08 3.68 -21.22
C VAL A 182 21.68 3.48 -20.62
N GLU A 183 21.00 4.57 -20.29
CA GLU A 183 19.64 4.53 -19.74
C GLU A 183 18.64 4.12 -20.82
N GLN A 184 17.92 3.03 -20.56
CA GLN A 184 16.79 2.57 -21.35
C GLN A 184 15.59 3.50 -21.12
N VAL A 185 14.79 3.69 -22.18
CA VAL A 185 13.67 4.66 -22.28
C VAL A 185 12.56 4.49 -21.22
N ASN A 186 12.54 3.39 -20.46
CA ASN A 186 11.58 3.16 -19.38
C ASN A 186 12.01 3.70 -18.00
N GLU A 187 13.25 4.15 -17.83
CA GLU A 187 13.85 4.44 -16.51
C GLU A 187 13.72 5.92 -16.07
N LEU A 188 13.10 6.77 -16.90
CA LEU A 188 12.98 8.22 -16.69
C LEU A 188 11.66 8.67 -16.06
N GLU A 189 10.77 7.74 -15.68
CA GLU A 189 9.56 8.09 -14.92
C GLU A 189 9.96 8.41 -13.47
N PRO A 190 9.89 9.68 -13.03
CA PRO A 190 10.40 10.05 -11.71
C PRO A 190 9.52 9.43 -10.63
N ASP A 191 10.10 8.63 -9.73
CA ASP A 191 9.42 8.16 -8.52
C ASP A 191 9.30 9.32 -7.52
N LEU A 192 8.39 10.24 -7.82
CA LEU A 192 8.09 11.41 -7.01
C LEU A 192 6.95 11.08 -6.05
N PRO A 193 7.10 11.42 -4.76
CA PRO A 193 6.06 11.18 -3.78
C PRO A 193 4.77 11.92 -4.19
N MET A 194 3.67 11.18 -4.29
CA MET A 194 2.34 11.78 -4.37
C MET A 194 2.07 12.51 -3.04
N GLY A 195 1.75 13.79 -3.08
CA GLY A 195 1.39 14.57 -1.89
C GLY A 195 -0.03 14.30 -1.40
N LEU A 196 -0.77 13.48 -2.14
CA LEU A 196 -2.06 12.95 -1.73
C LEU A 196 -1.98 11.42 -1.89
N LYS A 197 -1.41 10.76 -0.88
CA LYS A 197 -1.21 9.30 -0.85
C LYS A 197 -2.32 8.52 -0.19
N ALA A 198 -3.36 9.21 0.27
CA ALA A 198 -4.48 8.54 0.89
C ALA A 198 -4.99 7.41 -0.03
N ARG A 199 -5.28 6.22 0.49
CA ARG A 199 -6.03 5.22 -0.26
C ARG A 199 -7.44 5.77 -0.35
N ALA A 200 -7.82 6.43 -1.46
CA ALA A 200 -9.17 6.98 -1.53
C ALA A 200 -10.13 5.83 -1.78
N ALA A 201 -11.21 5.81 -1.00
CA ALA A 201 -12.43 5.12 -1.38
C ALA A 201 -13.30 6.00 -2.32
N HIS A 202 -12.89 7.26 -2.54
CA HIS A 202 -13.71 8.27 -3.20
C HIS A 202 -13.17 8.68 -4.60
N PRO A 203 -13.96 8.49 -5.69
CA PRO A 203 -13.50 8.65 -7.07
C PRO A 203 -12.94 10.04 -7.41
N VAL A 204 -13.55 11.10 -6.86
CA VAL A 204 -13.09 12.48 -7.07
C VAL A 204 -11.73 12.72 -6.41
N VAL A 205 -11.52 12.16 -5.22
CA VAL A 205 -10.26 12.30 -4.49
C VAL A 205 -9.17 11.55 -5.24
N ASP A 206 -9.46 10.35 -5.77
CA ASP A 206 -8.50 9.62 -6.62
C ASP A 206 -8.10 10.38 -7.89
N CYS A 207 -9.06 11.00 -8.57
CA CYS A 207 -8.77 11.86 -9.71
C CYS A 207 -7.84 13.02 -9.30
N LEU A 208 -8.08 13.66 -8.16
CA LEU A 208 -7.21 14.72 -7.63
C LEU A 208 -5.80 14.22 -7.29
N LYS A 209 -5.65 13.01 -6.73
CA LYS A 209 -4.34 12.36 -6.47
C LYS A 209 -3.52 12.21 -7.74
N GLN A 210 -4.15 11.67 -8.78
CA GLN A 210 -3.49 11.43 -10.06
C GLN A 210 -3.10 12.75 -10.75
N ILE A 211 -3.91 13.80 -10.61
CA ILE A 211 -3.60 15.14 -11.12
C ILE A 211 -2.40 15.72 -10.37
N ASP A 212 -2.39 15.62 -9.05
CA ASP A 212 -1.33 16.16 -8.19
C ASP A 212 0.02 15.46 -8.44
N HIS A 213 0.00 14.14 -8.62
CA HIS A 213 1.17 13.38 -9.07
C HIS A 213 1.66 13.85 -10.45
N ALA A 214 0.76 13.92 -11.44
CA ALA A 214 1.11 14.34 -12.79
C ALA A 214 1.69 15.77 -12.81
N LYS A 215 1.17 16.69 -11.98
CA LYS A 215 1.72 18.03 -11.82
C LYS A 215 3.16 18.02 -11.31
N ARG A 216 3.44 17.27 -10.22
CA ARG A 216 4.81 17.18 -9.68
C ARG A 216 5.79 16.60 -10.69
N VAL A 217 5.38 15.58 -11.45
CA VAL A 217 6.20 15.01 -12.52
C VAL A 217 6.51 16.06 -13.58
N VAL A 218 5.52 16.83 -14.02
CA VAL A 218 5.74 17.93 -14.99
C VAL A 218 6.68 18.98 -14.43
N GLU A 219 6.47 19.45 -13.20
CA GLU A 219 7.33 20.46 -12.56
C GLU A 219 8.80 20.00 -12.45
N TYR A 220 9.01 18.73 -12.06
CA TYR A 220 10.33 18.13 -12.01
C TYR A 220 11.00 18.07 -13.39
N LEU A 221 10.28 17.56 -14.40
CA LEU A 221 10.81 17.43 -15.76
C LEU A 221 11.07 18.81 -16.39
N GLU A 222 10.27 19.82 -16.08
CA GLU A 222 10.51 21.21 -16.49
C GLU A 222 11.78 21.79 -15.87
N GLY A 223 12.02 21.54 -14.58
CA GLY A 223 13.26 21.91 -13.91
C GLY A 223 14.49 21.24 -14.55
N LEU A 224 14.38 19.95 -14.85
CA LEU A 224 15.43 19.18 -15.53
C LEU A 224 15.71 19.73 -16.94
N LEU A 225 14.67 20.03 -17.72
CA LEU A 225 14.78 20.62 -19.05
C LEU A 225 15.44 21.99 -19.02
N GLN A 226 15.08 22.85 -18.06
CA GLN A 226 15.71 24.17 -17.92
C GLN A 226 17.20 24.06 -17.61
N ALA A 227 17.59 23.12 -16.74
CA ALA A 227 18.99 22.86 -16.43
C ALA A 227 19.77 22.36 -17.65
N GLN A 228 19.21 21.38 -18.37
CA GLN A 228 19.81 20.83 -19.59
C GLN A 228 19.92 21.87 -20.69
N HIS A 229 18.88 22.69 -20.92
CA HIS A 229 18.90 23.77 -21.89
C HIS A 229 19.99 24.79 -21.58
N LYS A 230 20.12 25.20 -20.31
CA LYS A 230 21.18 26.12 -19.86
C LYS A 230 22.57 25.57 -20.14
N ASP A 231 22.78 24.27 -19.95
CA ASP A 231 24.07 23.63 -20.18
C ASP A 231 24.38 23.43 -21.68
N VAL A 232 23.38 23.07 -22.49
CA VAL A 232 23.50 23.05 -23.96
C VAL A 232 23.85 24.45 -24.50
N MET A 233 23.19 25.50 -24.01
CA MET A 233 23.47 26.88 -24.42
C MET A 233 24.88 27.33 -24.01
N LYS A 234 25.36 26.96 -22.82
CA LYS A 234 26.76 27.21 -22.42
C LYS A 234 27.75 26.49 -23.34
N MET A 235 27.49 25.23 -23.69
CA MET A 235 28.37 24.47 -24.60
C MET A 235 28.39 25.07 -26.01
N ALA A 236 27.22 25.49 -26.52
CA ALA A 236 27.11 26.11 -27.84
C ALA A 236 27.75 27.51 -27.92
N THR A 237 27.86 28.23 -26.80
CA THR A 237 28.39 29.60 -26.75
C THR A 237 29.82 29.71 -26.25
N SER A 238 30.38 28.68 -25.60
CA SER A 238 31.77 28.71 -25.14
C SER A 238 32.72 28.65 -26.34
N LYS A 239 33.39 29.75 -26.63
CA LYS A 239 34.29 29.89 -27.79
C LYS A 239 35.72 29.36 -27.56
N TYR A 240 36.06 28.90 -26.37
CA TYR A 240 37.44 28.53 -26.06
C TYR A 240 37.48 27.32 -25.12
N PHE A 241 38.16 26.27 -25.55
CA PHE A 241 38.67 25.23 -24.67
C PHE A 241 39.96 25.77 -24.04
N VAL A 242 40.04 25.73 -22.71
CA VAL A 242 41.18 26.29 -21.96
C VAL A 242 42.27 25.24 -21.76
N THR A 243 41.92 23.95 -21.79
CA THR A 243 42.88 22.85 -21.58
C THR A 243 42.66 21.68 -22.55
N ALA A 244 43.72 20.90 -22.83
CA ALA A 244 43.63 19.70 -23.66
C ALA A 244 42.71 18.61 -23.06
N ALA A 245 42.57 18.57 -21.74
CA ALA A 245 41.64 17.68 -21.05
C ALA A 245 40.16 18.10 -21.24
N GLU A 246 39.87 19.41 -21.38
CA GLU A 246 38.53 19.89 -21.72
C GLU A 246 38.13 19.57 -23.17
N ILE A 247 39.13 19.42 -24.04
CA ILE A 247 38.97 18.98 -25.41
C ILE A 247 38.63 17.48 -25.40
N GLU A 248 39.44 16.62 -24.77
CA GLU A 248 39.16 15.17 -24.68
C GLU A 248 37.85 14.83 -23.93
N ALA A 249 37.44 15.61 -22.92
CA ALA A 249 36.20 15.37 -22.17
C ALA A 249 34.92 15.91 -22.85
N LYS A 250 35.03 16.81 -23.85
CA LYS A 250 33.89 17.43 -24.55
C LYS A 250 33.88 17.16 -26.06
N GLU A 251 34.91 16.55 -26.60
CA GLU A 251 34.96 16.14 -28.00
C GLU A 251 34.11 14.90 -28.22
N SER A 252 32.83 15.14 -28.51
CA SER A 252 32.28 14.64 -29.76
C SER A 252 30.95 15.34 -30.06
N PRO A 253 30.66 15.69 -31.33
CA PRO A 253 29.30 15.98 -31.77
C PRO A 253 28.26 14.96 -31.29
N ILE A 254 28.72 13.73 -31.02
CA ILE A 254 27.94 12.64 -30.41
C ILE A 254 27.44 13.05 -29.01
N HIS A 255 28.25 13.66 -28.14
CA HIS A 255 27.81 14.07 -26.80
C HIS A 255 26.77 15.21 -26.81
N LEU A 256 26.91 16.18 -27.73
CA LEU A 256 25.89 17.23 -27.90
C LEU A 256 24.59 16.64 -28.47
N ARG A 257 24.71 15.72 -29.43
CA ARG A 257 23.58 14.99 -30.00
C ARG A 257 22.88 14.13 -28.95
N ASP A 258 23.63 13.43 -28.11
CA ASP A 258 23.09 12.54 -27.08
C ASP A 258 22.43 13.35 -25.96
N ARG A 259 23.00 14.49 -25.56
CA ARG A 259 22.33 15.45 -24.66
C ARG A 259 21.06 16.04 -25.27
N MET A 260 21.07 16.35 -26.56
CA MET A 260 19.88 16.84 -27.26
C MET A 260 18.82 15.76 -27.38
N ASN A 261 19.22 14.50 -27.64
CA ASN A 261 18.33 13.34 -27.65
C ASN A 261 17.72 13.10 -26.27
N HIS A 262 18.51 13.20 -25.20
CA HIS A 262 18.03 13.06 -23.84
C HIS A 262 17.05 14.19 -23.46
N ALA A 263 17.35 15.46 -23.82
CA ALA A 263 16.40 16.57 -23.63
C ALA A 263 15.10 16.36 -24.43
N MET A 264 15.18 15.81 -25.64
CA MET A 264 14.00 15.44 -26.44
C MET A 264 13.18 14.32 -25.80
N GLN A 265 13.83 13.34 -25.17
CA GLN A 265 13.14 12.28 -24.41
C GLN A 265 12.42 12.85 -23.19
N VAL A 266 13.08 13.71 -22.40
CA VAL A 266 12.46 14.39 -21.25
C VAL A 266 11.26 15.23 -21.70
N LEU A 267 11.36 15.96 -22.83
CA LEU A 267 10.23 16.67 -23.44
C LEU A 267 9.07 15.75 -23.82
N HIS A 268 9.37 14.58 -24.40
CA HIS A 268 8.35 13.60 -24.77
C HIS A 268 7.58 13.10 -23.55
N ILE A 269 8.30 12.74 -22.48
CA ILE A 269 7.70 12.28 -21.22
C ILE A 269 6.87 13.41 -20.58
N ARG A 270 7.41 14.64 -20.53
CA ARG A 270 6.68 15.81 -20.02
C ARG A 270 5.38 16.04 -20.79
N ASN A 271 5.41 15.92 -22.12
CA ASN A 271 4.22 16.10 -22.96
C ASN A 271 3.19 14.98 -22.77
N LYS A 272 3.62 13.73 -22.58
CA LYS A 272 2.74 12.61 -22.19
C LYS A 272 2.02 12.92 -20.88
N TYR A 273 2.73 13.42 -19.88
CA TYR A 273 2.14 13.80 -18.58
C TYR A 273 1.21 15.02 -18.67
N MET A 274 1.51 16.00 -19.52
CA MET A 274 0.60 17.11 -19.81
C MET A 274 -0.70 16.66 -20.46
N GLN A 275 -0.64 15.72 -21.42
CA GLN A 275 -1.84 15.12 -22.01
C GLN A 275 -2.64 14.34 -20.96
N LYS A 276 -1.96 13.54 -20.12
CA LYS A 276 -2.57 12.85 -18.98
C LYS A 276 -3.28 13.82 -18.04
N LEU A 277 -2.68 14.98 -17.74
CA LEU A 277 -3.26 16.01 -16.89
C LEU A 277 -4.55 16.59 -17.50
N MET A 278 -4.57 16.87 -18.80
CA MET A 278 -5.79 17.29 -19.51
C MET A 278 -6.90 16.23 -19.41
N MET A 279 -6.58 14.95 -19.66
CA MET A 279 -7.55 13.86 -19.54
C MET A 279 -8.10 13.74 -18.12
N LEU A 280 -7.22 13.81 -17.10
CA LEU A 280 -7.63 13.72 -15.71
C LEU A 280 -8.48 14.91 -15.26
N GLN A 281 -8.22 16.12 -15.78
CA GLN A 281 -9.08 17.29 -15.53
C GLN A 281 -10.49 17.11 -16.10
N THR A 282 -10.60 16.54 -17.31
CA THR A 282 -11.91 16.19 -17.89
C THR A 282 -12.61 15.14 -17.04
N LYS A 283 -11.90 14.05 -16.71
CA LYS A 283 -12.43 12.97 -15.86
C LYS A 283 -12.89 13.49 -14.50
N LEU A 284 -12.16 14.41 -13.88
CA LEU A 284 -12.53 15.04 -12.61
C LEU A 284 -13.84 15.81 -12.72
N ARG A 285 -14.04 16.58 -13.81
CA ARG A 285 -15.30 17.29 -14.05
C ARG A 285 -16.47 16.31 -14.21
N GLU A 286 -16.26 15.23 -14.96
CA GLU A 286 -17.28 14.20 -15.17
C GLU A 286 -17.62 13.47 -13.86
N THR A 287 -16.62 13.08 -13.06
CA THR A 287 -16.84 12.42 -11.76
C THR A 287 -17.50 13.36 -10.75
N ALA A 288 -17.07 14.62 -10.68
CA ALA A 288 -17.71 15.60 -9.81
C ALA A 288 -19.15 15.89 -10.25
N GLN A 289 -19.43 15.96 -11.54
CA GLN A 289 -20.78 16.16 -12.06
C GLN A 289 -21.67 14.94 -11.79
N ALA A 290 -21.15 13.71 -11.94
CA ALA A 290 -21.88 12.50 -11.61
C ALA A 290 -22.27 12.46 -10.12
N GLN A 291 -21.35 12.84 -9.23
CA GLN A 291 -21.65 12.92 -7.80
C GLN A 291 -22.62 14.05 -7.43
N LEU A 292 -22.54 15.20 -8.10
CA LEU A 292 -23.52 16.26 -7.91
C LEU A 292 -24.92 15.87 -8.40
N VAL A 293 -25.03 15.01 -9.41
CA VAL A 293 -26.34 14.49 -9.88
C VAL A 293 -26.90 13.49 -8.87
N ASP A 294 -26.08 12.59 -8.32
CA ASP A 294 -26.50 11.70 -7.24
C ASP A 294 -26.92 12.49 -5.99
N GLU A 295 -26.16 13.52 -5.61
CA GLU A 295 -26.49 14.40 -4.49
C GLU A 295 -27.68 15.33 -4.77
N GLN A 296 -27.89 15.83 -5.99
CA GLN A 296 -29.08 16.63 -6.36
C GLN A 296 -30.35 15.79 -6.43
N CYS A 297 -30.25 14.50 -6.76
CA CYS A 297 -31.36 13.57 -6.59
C CYS A 297 -31.67 13.31 -5.11
N ASP A 298 -30.68 13.46 -4.22
CA ASP A 298 -30.86 13.39 -2.76
C ASP A 298 -31.27 14.73 -2.12
N SER A 299 -30.99 15.85 -2.78
CA SER A 299 -31.24 17.22 -2.30
C SER A 299 -32.21 17.98 -3.19
N ILE A 300 -33.41 17.43 -3.37
CA ILE A 300 -34.56 18.28 -3.66
C ILE A 300 -34.64 19.31 -2.52
N ASP A 301 -34.43 20.57 -2.88
CA ASP A 301 -34.38 21.78 -2.04
C ASP A 301 -35.21 21.69 -0.75
N VAL A 302 -34.55 21.38 0.37
CA VAL A 302 -35.06 21.65 1.72
C VAL A 302 -34.37 22.86 2.36
N GLY A 303 -33.62 23.63 1.56
CA GLY A 303 -32.71 24.69 2.02
C GLY A 303 -33.33 25.99 2.51
N LEU A 304 -34.67 26.13 2.55
CA LEU A 304 -35.30 27.43 2.88
C LEU A 304 -36.54 27.38 3.79
N ALA A 305 -36.85 26.23 4.40
CA ALA A 305 -37.92 26.14 5.40
C ALA A 305 -37.32 25.92 6.79
N ASP A 306 -37.84 26.63 7.80
CA ASP A 306 -37.50 26.37 9.20
C ASP A 306 -38.02 24.97 9.60
N LEU A 307 -37.16 23.96 9.44
CA LEU A 307 -37.49 22.54 9.55
C LEU A 307 -38.01 22.18 10.95
N ALA A 308 -37.64 22.96 11.96
CA ALA A 308 -38.12 22.78 13.33
C ALA A 308 -39.63 22.98 13.44
N ASP A 309 -40.17 23.95 12.69
CA ASP A 309 -41.58 24.32 12.73
C ASP A 309 -42.45 23.37 11.88
N HIS A 310 -41.91 22.86 10.77
CA HIS A 310 -42.57 21.84 9.94
C HIS A 310 -42.57 20.46 10.62
N ARG A 311 -41.45 20.05 11.23
CA ARG A 311 -41.35 18.79 11.99
C ARG A 311 -42.31 18.76 13.18
N ARG A 312 -42.55 19.93 13.81
CA ARG A 312 -43.53 20.05 14.89
C ARG A 312 -44.98 19.93 14.41
N LYS A 313 -45.28 20.41 13.20
CA LYS A 313 -46.64 20.39 12.61
C LYS A 313 -47.00 19.05 11.98
N TYR A 314 -46.02 18.34 11.42
CA TYR A 314 -46.24 17.08 10.67
C TYR A 314 -45.23 16.00 11.07
N PRO A 315 -45.30 15.47 12.31
CA PRO A 315 -44.35 14.47 12.79
C PRO A 315 -44.43 13.15 12.01
N ASP A 316 -45.64 12.75 11.59
CA ASP A 316 -45.87 11.47 10.91
C ASP A 316 -45.24 11.44 9.51
N GLU A 317 -45.25 12.56 8.78
CA GLU A 317 -44.61 12.69 7.47
C GLU A 317 -43.09 12.61 7.57
N TRP A 318 -42.52 13.14 8.66
CA TRP A 318 -41.08 13.05 8.92
C TRP A 318 -40.63 11.65 9.31
N VAL A 319 -41.46 10.91 10.06
CA VAL A 319 -41.19 9.49 10.36
C VAL A 319 -41.25 8.66 9.09
N ALA A 320 -42.29 8.85 8.26
CA ALA A 320 -42.41 8.16 6.98
C ALA A 320 -41.26 8.50 6.02
N GLU A 321 -40.84 9.76 5.94
CA GLU A 321 -39.71 10.14 5.08
C GLU A 321 -38.37 9.63 5.63
N ALA A 322 -38.20 9.55 6.95
CA ALA A 322 -37.03 8.91 7.56
C ALA A 322 -36.99 7.40 7.26
N GLU A 323 -38.13 6.72 7.25
CA GLU A 323 -38.23 5.32 6.82
C GLU A 323 -37.91 5.15 5.34
N ASN A 324 -38.45 6.03 4.48
CA ASN A 324 -38.14 6.04 3.05
C ASN A 324 -36.65 6.31 2.79
N ALA A 325 -36.03 7.22 3.54
CA ALA A 325 -34.60 7.51 3.46
C ALA A 325 -33.76 6.29 3.88
N ARG A 326 -34.17 5.57 4.94
CA ARG A 326 -33.53 4.32 5.36
C ARG A 326 -33.68 3.22 4.30
N GLU A 327 -34.84 3.12 3.65
CA GLU A 327 -35.07 2.18 2.55
C GLU A 327 -34.19 2.51 1.34
N ARG A 328 -34.08 3.78 0.94
CA ARG A 328 -33.16 4.23 -0.12
C ARG A 328 -31.70 3.92 0.23
N LYS A 329 -31.30 4.10 1.49
CA LYS A 329 -29.96 3.69 1.97
C LYS A 329 -29.74 2.18 1.84
N ARG A 330 -30.70 1.36 2.28
CA ARG A 330 -30.63 -0.11 2.13
C ARG A 330 -30.55 -0.54 0.67
N GLN A 331 -31.30 0.08 -0.23
CA GLN A 331 -31.24 -0.22 -1.67
C GLN A 331 -29.86 0.11 -2.26
N ARG A 332 -29.25 1.23 -1.86
CA ARG A 332 -27.88 1.59 -2.25
C ARG A 332 -26.85 0.59 -1.74
N GLU A 333 -26.94 0.17 -0.48
CA GLU A 333 -26.05 -0.85 0.10
C GLU A 333 -26.16 -2.20 -0.63
N VAL A 334 -27.35 -2.56 -1.11
CA VAL A 334 -27.55 -3.77 -1.91
C VAL A 334 -26.95 -3.61 -3.31
N GLU A 335 -27.10 -2.44 -3.93
CA GLU A 335 -26.53 -2.16 -5.25
C GLU A 335 -25.00 -2.07 -5.24
N THR A 336 -24.42 -1.44 -4.21
CA THR A 336 -22.95 -1.40 -4.03
C THR A 336 -22.40 -2.79 -3.80
N LYS A 337 -23.02 -3.60 -2.94
CA LYS A 337 -22.65 -5.02 -2.76
C LYS A 337 -22.69 -5.79 -4.09
N ARG A 338 -23.72 -5.58 -4.92
CA ARG A 338 -23.79 -6.21 -6.24
C ARG A 338 -22.64 -5.77 -7.15
N MET A 339 -22.31 -4.48 -7.19
CA MET A 339 -21.20 -3.97 -7.97
C MET A 339 -19.85 -4.50 -7.48
N GLU A 340 -19.66 -4.61 -6.17
CA GLU A 340 -18.46 -5.19 -5.56
C GLU A 340 -18.31 -6.69 -5.88
N GLU A 341 -19.40 -7.46 -5.82
CA GLU A 341 -19.42 -8.87 -6.24
C GLU A 341 -19.05 -9.03 -7.72
N GLU A 342 -19.61 -8.21 -8.61
CA GLU A 342 -19.25 -8.19 -10.03
C GLU A 342 -17.78 -7.78 -10.26
N ALA A 343 -17.27 -6.83 -9.49
CA ALA A 343 -15.87 -6.40 -9.56
C ALA A 343 -14.91 -7.50 -9.07
N ALA A 344 -15.24 -8.18 -7.97
CA ALA A 344 -14.49 -9.31 -7.44
C ALA A 344 -14.47 -10.48 -8.42
N LEU A 345 -15.60 -10.76 -9.10
CA LEU A 345 -15.68 -11.79 -10.13
C LEU A 345 -14.80 -11.46 -11.33
N ARG A 346 -14.84 -10.21 -11.83
CA ARG A 346 -13.91 -9.74 -12.89
C ARG A 346 -12.44 -9.84 -12.46
N GLN A 347 -12.12 -9.50 -11.21
CA GLN A 347 -10.76 -9.62 -10.69
C GLN A 347 -10.31 -11.09 -10.66
N LYS A 348 -11.18 -12.01 -10.26
CA LYS A 348 -10.89 -13.45 -10.28
C LYS A 348 -10.69 -13.98 -11.71
N GLU A 349 -11.52 -13.56 -12.66
CA GLU A 349 -11.35 -13.89 -14.07
C GLU A 349 -10.01 -13.37 -14.63
N ALA A 350 -9.63 -12.14 -14.28
CA ALA A 350 -8.35 -11.56 -14.67
C ALA A 350 -7.16 -12.35 -14.07
N LEU A 351 -7.24 -12.78 -12.81
CA LEU A 351 -6.22 -13.62 -12.19
C LEU A 351 -6.08 -14.98 -12.89
N VAL A 352 -7.19 -15.61 -13.26
CA VAL A 352 -7.16 -16.89 -14.02
C VAL A 352 -6.58 -16.69 -15.42
N ALA A 353 -6.95 -15.61 -16.12
CA ALA A 353 -6.39 -15.28 -17.42
C ALA A 353 -4.87 -15.03 -17.34
N ASN A 354 -4.43 -14.27 -16.33
CA ASN A 354 -3.00 -14.03 -16.10
C ASN A 354 -2.26 -15.33 -15.75
N ALA A 355 -2.82 -16.20 -14.91
CA ALA A 355 -2.22 -17.50 -14.59
C ALA A 355 -2.05 -18.37 -15.85
N LYS A 356 -3.04 -18.34 -16.75
CA LYS A 356 -2.95 -19.05 -18.04
C LYS A 356 -1.84 -18.49 -18.93
N ILE A 357 -1.68 -17.16 -19.00
CA ILE A 357 -0.60 -16.52 -19.76
C ILE A 357 0.77 -16.92 -19.18
N VAL A 358 0.91 -16.90 -17.85
CA VAL A 358 2.15 -17.31 -17.18
C VAL A 358 2.50 -18.77 -17.49
N SER A 359 1.52 -19.68 -17.42
CA SER A 359 1.75 -21.09 -17.77
C SER A 359 2.20 -21.28 -19.22
N LEU A 360 1.64 -20.52 -20.18
CA LEU A 360 2.07 -20.58 -21.57
C LEU A 360 3.50 -20.06 -21.75
N LEU A 361 3.86 -18.96 -21.07
CA LEU A 361 5.21 -18.42 -21.09
C LEU A 361 6.22 -19.39 -20.44
N GLU A 362 5.85 -20.08 -19.37
CA GLU A 362 6.68 -21.10 -18.75
C GLU A 362 6.92 -22.29 -19.68
N GLU A 363 5.89 -22.73 -20.41
CA GLU A 363 6.02 -23.78 -21.43
C GLU A 363 6.92 -23.34 -22.59
N GLU A 364 6.77 -22.11 -23.09
CA GLU A 364 7.64 -21.54 -24.14
C GLU A 364 9.10 -21.47 -23.68
N VAL A 365 9.36 -21.04 -22.44
CA VAL A 365 10.70 -21.02 -21.86
C VAL A 365 11.27 -22.43 -21.69
N ALA A 366 10.45 -23.39 -21.26
CA ALA A 366 10.88 -24.79 -21.15
C ALA A 366 11.21 -25.40 -22.51
N GLN A 367 10.43 -25.11 -23.54
CA GLN A 367 10.70 -25.54 -24.91
C GLN A 367 11.97 -24.89 -25.46
N ALA A 368 12.16 -23.58 -25.26
CA ALA A 368 13.38 -22.89 -25.67
C ALA A 368 14.62 -23.52 -25.01
N ARG A 369 14.58 -23.80 -23.70
CA ARG A 369 15.66 -24.50 -22.99
C ARG A 369 15.91 -25.90 -23.54
N ALA A 370 14.87 -26.65 -23.88
CA ALA A 370 15.02 -27.98 -24.48
C ALA A 370 15.68 -27.90 -25.86
N MET A 371 15.32 -26.91 -26.68
CA MET A 371 15.94 -26.66 -27.99
C MET A 371 17.41 -26.23 -27.85
N ASP A 372 17.75 -25.43 -26.83
CA ASP A 372 19.13 -25.04 -26.52
C ASP A 372 19.98 -26.25 -26.10
N VAL A 373 19.43 -27.15 -25.27
CA VAL A 373 20.12 -28.40 -24.90
C VAL A 373 20.32 -29.30 -26.12
N GLN A 374 19.32 -29.40 -26.99
CA GLN A 374 19.41 -30.22 -28.20
C GLN A 374 20.42 -29.65 -29.21
N THR A 375 20.47 -28.32 -29.38
CA THR A 375 21.47 -27.68 -30.25
C THR A 375 22.88 -27.80 -29.68
N ALA A 376 23.05 -27.65 -28.36
CA ALA A 376 24.33 -27.89 -27.70
C ALA A 376 24.82 -29.34 -27.86
N LEU A 377 23.92 -30.32 -27.74
CA LEU A 377 24.25 -31.73 -27.95
C LEU A 377 24.65 -32.02 -29.41
N LEU A 378 23.93 -31.43 -30.38
CA LEU A 378 24.28 -31.55 -31.79
C LEU A 378 25.62 -30.89 -32.12
N GLN A 379 25.95 -29.76 -31.48
CA GLN A 379 27.27 -29.12 -31.59
C GLN A 379 28.36 -30.02 -31.01
N GLN A 380 28.19 -30.59 -29.81
CA GLN A 380 29.14 -31.54 -29.23
C GLN A 380 29.37 -32.76 -30.14
N MET A 381 28.28 -33.34 -30.66
CA MET A 381 28.33 -34.46 -31.61
C MET A 381 29.02 -34.11 -32.93
N ALA A 382 28.88 -32.86 -33.40
CA ALA A 382 29.57 -32.36 -34.59
C ALA A 382 31.06 -32.10 -34.31
N GLU A 383 31.39 -31.58 -33.14
CA GLU A 383 32.76 -31.36 -32.69
C GLU A 383 33.54 -32.66 -32.47
N GLU A 384 32.87 -33.72 -32.02
CA GLU A 384 33.44 -35.06 -31.80
C GLU A 384 33.63 -35.84 -33.12
N LYS A 385 32.85 -35.50 -34.15
CA LYS A 385 32.91 -36.12 -35.50
C LYS A 385 33.77 -35.33 -36.49
N ASP A 386 34.38 -34.23 -36.08
CA ASP A 386 35.24 -33.42 -36.95
C ASP A 386 36.51 -34.22 -37.31
N PRO A 387 36.69 -34.65 -38.59
CA PRO A 387 37.80 -35.49 -39.00
C PRO A 387 39.15 -34.77 -39.00
N THR A 388 39.17 -33.47 -38.66
CA THR A 388 40.39 -32.65 -38.59
C THR A 388 40.99 -32.57 -37.18
N LYS A 389 40.29 -33.04 -36.13
CA LYS A 389 40.79 -33.05 -34.75
C LYS A 389 41.52 -34.36 -34.46
N GLU A 390 42.83 -34.29 -34.29
CA GLU A 390 43.64 -35.42 -33.82
C GLU A 390 43.48 -35.57 -32.29
N TYR A 391 43.19 -36.78 -31.81
CA TYR A 391 43.03 -37.10 -30.38
C TYR A 391 44.23 -37.92 -29.89
N VAL A 392 44.72 -37.62 -28.69
CA VAL A 392 45.82 -38.36 -28.05
C VAL A 392 45.36 -38.90 -26.70
N TRP A 393 45.80 -40.12 -26.38
CA TRP A 393 45.53 -40.76 -25.10
C TRP A 393 46.24 -40.02 -23.97
N HIS A 394 45.48 -39.43 -23.04
CA HIS A 394 46.05 -38.72 -21.91
C HIS A 394 46.41 -39.72 -20.78
N PRO A 395 47.69 -39.87 -20.41
CA PRO A 395 48.12 -40.95 -19.52
C PRO A 395 47.61 -40.79 -18.06
N VAL A 396 47.34 -39.56 -17.61
CA VAL A 396 46.83 -39.27 -16.26
C VAL A 396 45.30 -39.36 -16.17
N LEU A 397 44.58 -38.64 -17.04
CA LEU A 397 43.11 -38.64 -17.08
C LEU A 397 42.50 -39.95 -17.62
N ARG A 398 43.30 -40.77 -18.32
CA ARG A 398 42.88 -42.04 -18.94
C ARG A 398 41.69 -41.87 -19.90
N GLU A 399 41.66 -40.76 -20.62
CA GLU A 399 40.67 -40.44 -21.65
C GLU A 399 41.35 -39.88 -22.91
N LEU A 400 40.62 -39.87 -24.04
CA LEU A 400 41.09 -39.30 -25.29
C LEU A 400 40.84 -37.79 -25.28
N VAL A 401 41.91 -37.01 -25.37
CA VAL A 401 41.86 -35.54 -25.30
C VAL A 401 42.34 -34.95 -26.64
N PRO A 402 41.71 -33.89 -27.19
CA PRO A 402 42.16 -33.25 -28.42
C PRO A 402 43.62 -32.75 -28.33
N LEU A 403 44.39 -32.86 -29.41
CA LEU A 403 45.82 -32.47 -29.44
C LEU A 403 46.05 -30.98 -29.10
N GLN A 404 45.10 -30.09 -29.42
CA GLN A 404 45.21 -28.66 -29.09
C GLN A 404 45.17 -28.39 -27.57
N SER A 405 44.41 -29.16 -26.80
CA SER A 405 44.34 -29.04 -25.33
C SER A 405 45.64 -29.49 -24.64
N LEU A 406 46.45 -30.34 -25.28
CA LEU A 406 47.74 -30.76 -24.73
C LEU A 406 48.77 -29.63 -24.75
N ASN A 407 48.74 -28.76 -25.77
CA ASN A 407 49.68 -27.63 -25.86
C ASN A 407 49.40 -26.54 -24.80
N GLN A 408 48.14 -26.29 -24.45
CA GLN A 408 47.79 -25.31 -23.40
C GLN A 408 48.05 -25.83 -21.98
N GLN A 409 47.90 -27.13 -21.73
CA GLN A 409 48.18 -27.70 -20.39
C GLN A 409 49.66 -28.07 -20.20
N SER A 410 50.46 -28.20 -21.27
CA SER A 410 51.89 -28.51 -21.17
C SER A 410 52.74 -27.37 -20.57
N GLU A 411 52.20 -26.14 -20.48
CA GLU A 411 52.87 -25.01 -19.83
C GLU A 411 52.69 -25.02 -18.30
N ASP A 412 51.58 -25.52 -17.77
CA ASP A 412 51.28 -25.49 -16.32
C ASP A 412 52.06 -26.51 -15.49
N TRP A 413 52.64 -27.54 -16.11
CA TRP A 413 53.40 -28.58 -15.39
C TRP A 413 54.90 -28.29 -15.29
N ARG A 414 55.39 -27.20 -15.89
CA ARG A 414 56.80 -26.80 -15.80
C ARG A 414 57.13 -25.98 -14.54
N ASP A 415 56.12 -25.49 -13.82
CA ASP A 415 56.30 -24.59 -12.67
C ASP A 415 55.92 -25.20 -11.30
N HIS A 416 55.83 -26.54 -11.18
CA HIS A 416 55.60 -27.24 -9.92
C HIS A 416 56.63 -28.33 -9.61
#